data_AF-A0A933SA60-F1
#
_entry.id   AF-A0A933SA60-F1
#
_cell.length_a   1.000
_cell.length_b   1.000
_cell.length_c   1.000
_cell.angle_alpha   90.00
_cell.angle_beta   90.00
_cell.angle_gamma   90.00
#
_symmetry.space_group_name_H-M   'P 1'
#
loop_
_entity.id
_entity.type
_entity.pdbx_description
1 polymer ?
#
loop_
_entity_poly.entity_id
_entity_poly.type
_entity_poly.pdbx_seq_one_letter_code
_entity_poly.pdbx_strand_id
1 'polypeptide(L)'
;MSKVVQVDQIREMKQQLQEHYDRFKELRASGQNEEALRQFNVTLRVASELMELSTRALKEIAVSRPRAEAVEVGAGKILHFPISERTH
;
A
#
# COMPACT_ATOMS: atom_id res chain seq x y z
N MET A 1 -14.58 -4.64 6.54
CA MET A 1 -14.38 -4.61 5.08
C MET A 1 -13.19 -5.49 4.75
N SER A 2 -13.34 -6.49 3.87
CA SER A 2 -12.27 -7.44 3.54
C SER A 2 -11.17 -6.78 2.70
N LYS A 3 -9.90 -7.17 2.92
CA LYS A 3 -8.72 -6.68 2.17
C LYS A 3 -8.86 -6.80 0.66
N VAL A 4 -9.60 -7.80 0.18
CA VAL A 4 -9.89 -8.02 -1.25
C VAL A 4 -10.67 -6.84 -1.85
N VAL A 5 -11.67 -6.33 -1.13
CA VAL A 5 -12.51 -5.19 -1.58
C VAL A 5 -11.69 -3.91 -1.73
N GLN A 6 -10.66 -3.70 -0.90
CA GLN A 6 -9.77 -2.54 -1.04
C GLN A 6 -8.87 -2.64 -2.28
N VAL A 7 -8.40 -3.82 -2.65
CA VAL A 7 -7.51 -3.99 -3.82
C VAL A 7 -8.28 -3.79 -5.12
N ASP A 8 -9.50 -4.33 -5.22
CA ASP A 8 -10.36 -4.10 -6.39
C ASP A 8 -10.73 -2.62 -6.54
N GLN A 9 -11.03 -1.94 -5.43
CA GLN A 9 -11.31 -0.50 -5.44
C GLN A 9 -10.08 0.33 -5.88
N ILE A 10 -8.87 0.00 -5.44
CA ILE A 10 -7.63 0.65 -5.92
C ILE A 10 -7.45 0.44 -7.43
N ARG A 11 -7.77 -0.76 -7.92
CA ARG A 11 -7.63 -1.09 -9.34
C ARG A 11 -8.59 -0.29 -10.21
N GLU A 12 -9.85 -0.20 -9.81
CA GLU A 12 -10.87 0.58 -10.51
C GLU A 12 -10.52 2.07 -10.54
N MET A 13 -10.11 2.64 -9.39
CA MET A 13 -9.70 4.05 -9.32
C MET A 13 -8.47 4.35 -10.19
N LYS A 14 -7.51 3.41 -10.29
CA LYS A 14 -6.37 3.55 -11.22
C LYS A 14 -6.82 3.59 -12.68
N GLN A 15 -7.79 2.76 -13.05
CA GLN A 15 -8.33 2.76 -14.40
C GLN A 15 -9.04 4.07 -14.72
N GLN A 16 -9.91 4.55 -13.81
CA GLN A 16 -10.57 5.85 -13.96
C GLN A 16 -9.56 7.01 -14.09
N LEU A 17 -8.50 7.01 -13.28
CA LEU A 17 -7.44 8.01 -13.35
C LEU A 17 -6.77 8.02 -14.74
N GLN A 18 -6.48 6.84 -15.28
CA GLN A 18 -5.90 6.71 -16.61
C GLN A 18 -6.85 7.24 -17.69
N GLU A 19 -8.13 6.87 -17.64
CA GLU A 19 -9.15 7.31 -18.60
C GLU A 19 -9.34 8.84 -18.59
N HIS A 20 -9.44 9.44 -17.42
CA HIS A 20 -9.56 10.91 -17.30
C HIS A 20 -8.31 11.64 -17.80
N TYR A 21 -7.13 11.07 -17.56
CA TYR A 21 -5.87 11.65 -18.03
C TYR A 21 -5.71 11.52 -19.55
N ASP A 22 -6.09 10.39 -20.14
CA ASP A 22 -6.09 10.19 -21.58
C ASP A 22 -7.05 11.17 -22.27
N ARG A 23 -8.27 11.32 -21.73
CA ARG A 23 -9.24 12.30 -22.24
C ARG A 23 -8.76 13.74 -22.10
N PHE A 24 -8.06 14.08 -21.01
CA PHE A 24 -7.39 15.38 -20.88
C PHE A 24 -6.39 15.63 -22.02
N LYS A 25 -5.54 14.64 -22.34
CA LYS A 25 -4.55 14.78 -23.43
C LYS A 25 -5.24 14.98 -24.78
N GLU A 26 -6.31 14.25 -25.05
CA GLU A 26 -7.09 14.38 -26.29
C GLU A 26 -7.73 15.76 -26.41
N LEU A 27 -8.40 16.24 -25.35
CA LEU A 27 -9.05 17.56 -25.31
C LEU A 27 -8.03 18.71 -25.39
N ARG A 28 -6.84 18.53 -24.80
CA ARG A 28 -5.75 19.50 -24.91
C ARG A 28 -5.23 19.55 -26.35
N ALA A 29 -5.09 18.40 -27.00
CA ALA A 29 -4.64 18.32 -28.39
C ALA A 29 -5.66 18.92 -29.38
N SER A 30 -6.97 18.82 -29.08
CA SER A 30 -8.04 19.44 -29.88
C SER A 30 -8.24 20.94 -29.60
N GLY A 31 -7.52 21.51 -28.63
CA GLY A 31 -7.64 22.92 -28.24
C GLY A 31 -8.84 23.23 -27.33
N GLN A 32 -9.59 22.22 -26.89
CA GLN A 32 -10.71 22.34 -25.94
C GLN A 32 -10.19 22.52 -24.50
N ASN A 33 -9.47 23.62 -24.27
CA ASN A 33 -8.72 23.86 -23.04
C ASN A 33 -9.59 23.87 -21.77
N GLU A 34 -10.83 24.38 -21.83
CA GLU A 34 -11.74 24.38 -20.67
C GLU A 34 -12.20 22.98 -20.29
N GLU A 35 -12.53 22.12 -21.27
CA GLU A 35 -12.87 20.73 -21.00
C GLU A 35 -11.65 19.91 -20.57
N ALA A 36 -10.48 20.19 -21.15
CA ALA A 36 -9.22 19.59 -20.73
C ALA A 36 -8.95 19.92 -19.25
N LEU A 37 -9.06 21.19 -18.84
CA LEU A 37 -8.91 21.60 -17.43
C LEU A 37 -9.92 20.91 -16.51
N ARG A 38 -11.18 20.74 -16.96
CA ARG A 38 -12.17 19.97 -16.20
C ARG A 38 -11.73 18.52 -16.00
N GLN A 39 -11.30 17.83 -17.06
CA GLN A 39 -10.81 16.44 -16.95
C GLN A 39 -9.54 16.34 -16.10
N PHE A 40 -8.64 17.32 -16.18
CA PHE A 40 -7.43 17.36 -15.37
C PHE A 40 -7.77 17.52 -13.87
N ASN A 41 -8.72 18.39 -13.52
CA ASN A 41 -9.18 18.55 -12.14
C ASN A 41 -9.82 17.27 -11.59
N VAL A 42 -10.59 16.55 -12.41
CA VAL A 42 -11.14 15.23 -12.02
C VAL A 42 -10.00 14.23 -11.80
N THR A 43 -9.00 14.21 -12.69
CA THR A 43 -7.80 13.36 -12.54
C THR A 43 -7.09 13.62 -11.21
N LEU A 44 -6.89 14.90 -10.84
CA LEU A 44 -6.26 15.28 -9.57
C LEU A 44 -7.07 14.81 -8.35
N ARG A 45 -8.40 14.92 -8.42
CA ARG A 45 -9.28 14.46 -7.33
C ARG A 45 -9.16 12.95 -7.13
N VAL A 46 -9.28 12.16 -8.21
CA VAL A 46 -9.14 10.69 -8.16
C VAL A 46 -7.74 10.30 -7.68
N ALA A 47 -6.69 11.00 -8.10
CA ALA A 47 -5.32 10.77 -7.63
C ALA A 47 -5.17 10.98 -6.12
N SER A 48 -5.78 12.05 -5.59
CA SER A 48 -5.78 12.33 -4.16
C SER A 48 -6.49 11.23 -3.37
N GLU A 49 -7.69 10.83 -3.80
CA GLU A 49 -8.47 9.78 -3.15
C GLU A 49 -7.72 8.44 -3.19
N LEU A 50 -7.08 8.12 -4.32
CA LEU A 50 -6.26 6.92 -4.47
C LEU A 50 -5.05 6.92 -3.52
N MET A 51 -4.41 8.08 -3.33
CA MET A 51 -3.28 8.22 -2.42
C MET A 51 -3.69 8.00 -0.97
N GLU A 52 -4.83 8.55 -0.54
CA GLU A 52 -5.36 8.35 0.80
C GLU A 52 -5.73 6.88 1.05
N LEU A 53 -6.41 6.26 0.09
CA LEU A 53 -6.83 4.86 0.19
C LEU A 53 -5.62 3.90 0.21
N SER A 54 -4.60 4.17 -0.60
CA SER A 54 -3.33 3.43 -0.58
C SER A 54 -2.57 3.61 0.72
N THR A 55 -2.51 4.84 1.25
CA THR A 55 -1.87 5.15 2.54
C THR A 55 -2.56 4.43 3.69
N ARG A 56 -3.90 4.39 3.68
CA ARG A 56 -4.69 3.65 4.67
C ARG A 56 -4.43 2.15 4.60
N ALA A 57 -4.43 1.57 3.41
CA ALA A 57 -4.13 0.15 3.21
C ALA A 57 -2.72 -0.20 3.72
N LEU A 58 -1.72 0.64 3.46
CA LEU A 58 -0.36 0.47 3.99
C LEU A 58 -0.31 0.55 5.51
N LYS A 59 -1.03 1.50 6.14
CA LYS A 59 -1.15 1.58 7.60
C LYS A 59 -1.82 0.33 8.18
N GLU A 60 -2.89 -0.17 7.58
CA GLU A 60 -3.54 -1.39 8.03
C GLU A 60 -2.62 -2.61 7.91
N ILE A 61 -1.81 -2.72 6.85
CA ILE A 61 -0.78 -3.78 6.72
C ILE A 61 0.30 -3.64 7.79
N ALA A 62 0.79 -2.42 8.04
CA ALA A 62 1.80 -2.15 9.07
C ALA A 62 1.29 -2.49 10.48
N VAL A 63 0.02 -2.21 10.77
CA VAL A 63 -0.63 -2.53 12.06
C VAL A 63 -0.96 -4.03 12.15
N SER A 64 -1.26 -4.69 11.02
CA SER A 64 -1.60 -6.12 10.97
C SER A 64 -0.38 -7.04 10.85
N ARG A 65 0.84 -6.52 10.75
CA ARG A 65 2.07 -7.29 10.98
C ARG A 65 2.35 -7.26 12.48
N PRO A 66 1.95 -8.27 13.28
CA PRO A 66 2.68 -8.50 14.50
C PRO A 66 4.13 -8.74 14.10
N ARG A 67 5.06 -8.25 14.93
CA ARG A 67 6.49 -8.57 14.88
C ARG A 67 6.65 -10.10 14.96
N ALA A 68 6.51 -10.78 13.84
CA ALA A 68 6.66 -12.22 13.69
C ALA A 68 7.85 -12.46 12.77
N GLU A 69 9.01 -11.99 13.21
CA GLU A 69 10.30 -12.48 12.74
C GLU A 69 11.34 -12.22 13.85
N ALA A 70 11.17 -12.94 14.96
CA ALA A 70 12.32 -13.57 15.62
C ALA A 70 12.24 -15.05 15.22
N VAL A 71 12.61 -15.33 13.97
CA VAL A 71 12.87 -16.71 13.54
C VAL A 71 14.31 -16.99 13.96
N GLU A 72 14.48 -17.57 15.16
CA GLU A 72 15.70 -18.32 15.47
C GLU A 72 15.70 -19.59 14.63
N VAL A 73 16.23 -19.50 13.40
CA VAL A 73 16.82 -20.67 12.74
C VAL A 73 18.23 -20.81 13.30
N GLY A 74 18.46 -21.80 14.14
CA GLY A 74 19.79 -22.06 14.65
C GLY A 74 19.83 -23.20 15.66
N ALA A 75 19.87 -24.42 15.16
CA ALA A 75 20.14 -25.60 15.96
C ALA A 75 21.46 -25.44 16.75
N GLY A 76 21.36 -25.21 18.05
CA GLY A 76 22.48 -25.30 18.99
C GLY A 76 22.07 -26.21 20.13
N LYS A 77 22.55 -27.45 20.13
CA LYS A 77 22.48 -28.34 21.30
C LYS A 77 23.00 -27.58 22.51
N ILE A 78 22.12 -27.25 23.46
CA ILE A 78 22.56 -26.86 24.80
C ILE A 78 23.08 -28.14 25.45
N LEU A 79 24.40 -28.35 25.40
CA LEU A 79 25.05 -29.27 26.32
C LEU A 79 24.85 -28.70 27.72
N HIS A 80 23.92 -29.29 28.45
CA HIS A 80 23.71 -29.02 29.87
C HIS A 80 24.95 -29.49 30.61
N PHE A 81 25.84 -28.55 30.97
CA PHE A 81 26.87 -28.80 31.98
C PHE A 81 26.27 -28.46 33.33
N PRO A 82 26.05 -29.43 34.24
CA PRO A 82 25.67 -29.11 35.60
C PRO A 82 26.86 -28.40 36.27
N ILE A 83 26.70 -27.13 36.59
CA ILE A 83 27.63 -26.45 37.51
C ILE A 83 27.30 -27.01 38.89
N SER A 84 28.06 -28.03 39.30
CA SER A 84 28.03 -28.52 40.68
C SER A 84 28.28 -27.36 41.63
N GLU A 85 27.35 -27.19 42.55
CA GLU A 85 27.51 -26.38 43.74
C GLU A 85 28.86 -26.69 44.40
N ARG A 86 29.66 -25.65 44.62
CA ARG A 86 30.73 -25.70 45.61
C ARG A 86 30.79 -24.39 46.36
N THR A 87 29.94 -24.33 47.37
CA THR A 87 30.21 -23.68 48.65
C THR A 87 31.67 -23.91 49.05
N HIS A 88 32.41 -22.82 49.29
CA HIS A 88 33.44 -22.69 50.32
C HIS A 88 33.76 -21.22 50.53
#